data_AF-A0A0X3XK32-F1
#
_entry.id   AF-A0A0X3XK32-F1
#
_cell.length_a   1.000
_cell.length_b   1.000
_cell.length_c   1.000
_cell.angle_alpha   90.00
_cell.angle_beta   90.00
_cell.angle_gamma   90.00
#
_symmetry.space_group_name_H-M   'P 1'
#
loop_
_entity.id
_entity.type
_entity.pdbx_description
1 polymer ?
#
loop_
_entity_poly.entity_id
_entity_poly.type
_entity_poly.pdbx_seq_one_letter_code
_entity_poly.pdbx_strand_id
1 'polypeptide(L)'
;MGRLLAARLQVPFADADDLHPPANIAKMSAGDPLDDADRLPWLESVGRLLYAHETAGTGAVVSCSALRRRYRDVLRAACPSVFFLHLTGDPRLLAERVGRRSGHFMPPGLLASQLRTLEPLEPDEQGARLDVTSPAEEVAARAARLL
;
A
#
# COMPACT_ATOMS: atom_id res chain seq x y z
N MET A 1 -4.62 2.90 9.47
CA MET A 1 -5.06 1.53 9.18
C MET A 1 -3.90 0.54 9.32
N GLY A 2 -2.89 0.54 8.44
CA GLY A 2 -1.82 -0.48 8.45
C GLY A 2 -1.18 -0.74 9.83
N ARG A 3 -0.80 0.32 10.56
CA ARG A 3 -0.31 0.21 11.96
C ARG A 3 -1.30 -0.45 12.93
N LEU A 4 -2.60 -0.17 12.79
CA LEU A 4 -3.66 -0.77 13.63
C LEU A 4 -3.84 -2.26 13.34
N LEU A 5 -3.68 -2.67 12.07
CA LEU A 5 -3.72 -4.07 11.66
C LEU A 5 -2.47 -4.80 12.16
N ALA A 6 -1.28 -4.23 11.94
CA ALA A 6 -0.01 -4.76 12.42
C ALA A 6 -0.03 -5.03 13.93
N ALA A 7 -0.51 -4.05 14.71
CA ALA A 7 -0.66 -4.19 16.16
C ALA A 7 -1.65 -5.31 16.56
N ARG A 8 -2.73 -5.50 15.81
CA ARG A 8 -3.71 -6.59 16.04
C ARG A 8 -3.13 -7.97 15.75
N LEU A 9 -2.33 -8.08 14.68
CA LEU A 9 -1.68 -9.32 14.28
C LEU A 9 -0.38 -9.58 15.05
N GLN A 10 0.08 -8.63 15.87
CA GLN A 10 1.35 -8.67 16.58
C GLN A 10 2.57 -8.83 15.65
N VAL A 11 2.49 -8.22 14.46
CA VAL A 11 3.57 -8.23 13.45
C VAL A 11 4.12 -6.82 13.23
N PRO A 12 5.35 -6.66 12.73
CA PRO A 12 5.90 -5.36 12.39
C PRO A 12 5.08 -4.64 11.30
N PHE A 13 5.10 -3.32 11.36
CA PHE A 13 4.59 -2.43 10.33
C PHE A 13 5.74 -1.74 9.61
N ALA A 14 5.67 -1.66 8.28
CA ALA A 14 6.55 -0.80 7.48
C ALA A 14 5.71 0.11 6.58
N ASP A 15 6.19 1.33 6.37
CA ASP A 15 5.67 2.20 5.31
C ASP A 15 6.51 1.99 4.06
N ALA A 16 5.90 1.62 2.94
CA ALA A 16 6.66 1.39 1.71
C ALA A 16 7.34 2.67 1.23
N ASP A 17 6.79 3.85 1.52
CA ASP A 17 7.40 5.12 1.11
C ASP A 17 8.80 5.31 1.70
N ASP A 18 9.08 4.72 2.88
CA ASP A 18 10.41 4.74 3.52
C ASP A 18 11.45 3.89 2.76
N LEU A 19 11.00 3.03 1.85
CA LEU A 19 11.84 2.14 1.04
C LEU A 19 12.17 2.72 -0.34
N HIS A 20 11.74 3.93 -0.64
CA HIS A 20 12.09 4.58 -1.90
C HIS A 20 13.60 4.82 -1.99
N PRO A 21 14.25 4.52 -3.13
CA PRO A 21 15.64 4.90 -3.33
C PRO A 21 15.77 6.44 -3.33
N PRO A 22 16.94 6.98 -2.96
CA PRO A 22 17.16 8.43 -2.93
C PRO A 22 16.79 9.16 -4.24
N ALA A 23 16.99 8.50 -5.39
CA ALA A 23 16.60 9.03 -6.70
C ALA A 23 15.09 9.27 -6.82
N ASN A 24 14.25 8.37 -6.31
CA ASN A 24 12.79 8.53 -6.33
C ASN A 24 12.35 9.65 -5.39
N ILE A 25 12.95 9.71 -4.20
CA ILE A 25 12.68 10.78 -3.23
C ILE A 25 13.01 12.13 -3.85
N ALA A 26 14.16 12.26 -4.52
CA ALA A 26 14.57 13.48 -5.20
C ALA A 26 13.58 13.87 -6.33
N LYS A 27 13.20 12.92 -7.18
CA LYS A 27 12.24 13.14 -8.29
C LYS A 27 10.87 13.59 -7.76
N MET A 28 10.32 12.90 -6.75
CA MET A 28 9.05 13.28 -6.14
C MET A 28 9.13 14.63 -5.41
N SER A 29 10.26 14.92 -4.75
CA SER A 29 10.48 16.21 -4.07
C SER A 29 10.58 17.38 -5.06
N ALA A 30 11.01 17.13 -6.29
CA ALA A 30 10.97 18.09 -7.39
C ALA A 30 9.58 18.25 -8.02
N GLY A 31 8.58 17.46 -7.60
CA GLY A 31 7.23 17.45 -8.16
C GLY A 31 7.08 16.58 -9.40
N ASP A 32 8.13 15.85 -9.79
CA ASP A 32 8.11 14.97 -10.95
C ASP A 32 7.47 13.62 -10.59
N PRO A 33 6.49 13.13 -11.37
CA PRO A 33 5.90 11.83 -11.12
C PRO A 33 6.91 10.71 -11.42
N LEU A 34 6.92 9.69 -10.57
CA LEU A 34 7.64 8.45 -10.87
C LEU A 34 6.99 7.73 -12.06
N ASP A 35 7.79 7.04 -12.86
CA ASP A 35 7.37 6.10 -13.89
C ASP A 35 7.50 4.63 -13.41
N ASP A 36 7.40 3.67 -14.33
CA ASP A 36 7.49 2.25 -13.99
C ASP A 36 8.91 1.81 -13.65
N ALA A 37 9.90 2.36 -14.37
CA ALA A 37 11.31 2.04 -14.16
C ALA A 37 11.77 2.57 -12.80
N ASP A 38 11.32 3.76 -12.41
CA ASP A 38 11.56 4.31 -11.08
C ASP A 38 10.96 3.44 -9.97
N ARG A 39 9.76 2.88 -10.19
CA ARG A 39 9.03 2.11 -9.16
C ARG A 39 9.57 0.70 -8.98
N LEU A 40 10.18 0.11 -10.00
CA LEU A 40 10.62 -1.29 -9.94
C LEU A 40 11.60 -1.57 -8.78
N PRO A 41 12.72 -0.85 -8.58
CA PRO A 41 13.65 -1.11 -7.47
C PRO A 41 13.01 -0.92 -6.09
N TRP A 42 12.05 0.00 -5.99
CA TRP A 42 11.26 0.24 -4.78
C TRP A 42 10.34 -0.94 -4.47
N LEU A 43 9.57 -1.43 -5.45
CA LEU A 43 8.70 -2.60 -5.31
C LEU A 43 9.49 -3.86 -4.96
N GLU A 44 10.65 -4.07 -5.57
CA GLU A 44 11.54 -5.18 -5.20
C GLU A 44 12.01 -5.08 -3.74
N SER A 45 12.25 -3.88 -3.23
CA SER A 45 12.64 -3.66 -1.83
C SER A 45 11.51 -3.99 -0.87
N VAL A 46 10.27 -3.60 -1.20
CA VAL A 46 9.06 -4.01 -0.48
C VAL A 46 8.91 -5.53 -0.48
N GLY A 47 9.05 -6.17 -1.65
CA GLY A 47 8.95 -7.63 -1.80
C GLY A 47 9.99 -8.39 -0.98
N ARG A 48 11.25 -7.94 -0.99
CA ARG A 48 12.33 -8.50 -0.15
C ARG A 48 12.03 -8.37 1.35
N LEU A 49 11.49 -7.23 1.78
CA LEU A 49 11.11 -7.02 3.19
C LEU A 49 10.02 -8.03 3.61
N LEU A 50 8.98 -8.18 2.79
CA LEU A 50 7.90 -9.14 3.03
C LEU A 50 8.45 -10.58 3.14
N TYR A 51 9.29 -10.99 2.19
CA TYR A 51 9.90 -12.32 2.16
C TYR A 51 10.82 -12.58 3.36
N ALA A 52 11.62 -11.58 3.78
CA ALA A 52 12.47 -11.70 4.96
C ALA A 52 11.65 -11.94 6.24
N HIS A 53 10.52 -11.25 6.40
CA HIS A 53 9.65 -11.44 7.55
C HIS A 53 8.86 -12.75 7.51
N GLU A 54 8.45 -13.21 6.33
CA GLU A 54 7.82 -14.52 6.11
C GLU A 54 8.78 -15.65 6.49
N THR A 55 10.00 -15.66 5.94
CA THR A 55 11.00 -16.70 6.20
C THR A 55 11.46 -16.75 7.66
N ALA A 56 11.42 -15.62 8.36
CA ALA A 56 11.65 -15.54 9.80
C ALA A 56 10.45 -16.00 10.66
N GLY A 57 9.30 -16.32 10.05
CA GLY A 57 8.08 -16.73 10.75
C GLY A 57 7.37 -15.60 11.51
N THR A 58 7.75 -14.34 11.25
CA THR A 58 7.20 -13.17 11.95
C THR A 58 6.03 -12.51 11.22
N GLY A 59 6.00 -12.60 9.89
CA GLY A 59 5.08 -11.83 9.04
C GLY A 59 5.30 -10.32 9.12
N ALA A 60 4.63 -9.55 8.27
CA ALA A 60 4.67 -8.09 8.29
C ALA A 60 3.43 -7.49 7.62
N VAL A 61 3.05 -6.28 8.05
CA VAL A 61 2.07 -5.45 7.33
C VAL A 61 2.80 -4.27 6.71
N VAL A 62 2.67 -4.10 5.40
CA VAL A 62 3.28 -2.98 4.67
C VAL A 62 2.18 -2.11 4.04
N SER A 63 2.19 -0.80 4.30
CA SER A 63 1.40 0.12 3.49
C SER A 63 2.11 0.36 2.17
N CYS A 64 1.50 -0.03 1.06
CA CYS A 64 2.06 0.16 -0.27
C CYS A 64 0.95 0.57 -1.23
N SER A 65 1.22 1.54 -2.11
CA SER A 65 0.23 1.98 -3.08
C SER A 65 -0.07 0.88 -4.12
N ALA A 66 0.93 0.14 -4.57
CA ALA A 66 0.84 -1.04 -5.47
C ALA A 66 -0.34 -1.00 -6.46
N LEU A 67 -0.53 0.16 -7.11
CA LEU A 67 -1.80 0.51 -7.75
C LEU A 67 -2.11 -0.35 -8.98
N ARG A 68 -1.09 -0.88 -9.65
CA ARG A 68 -1.22 -1.66 -10.88
C ARG A 68 -0.97 -3.14 -10.61
N ARG A 69 -1.64 -4.01 -11.37
CA ARG A 69 -1.45 -5.47 -11.39
C ARG A 69 0.02 -5.84 -11.54
N ARG A 70 0.71 -5.26 -12.52
CA ARG A 70 2.15 -5.49 -12.74
C ARG A 70 3.03 -5.12 -11.53
N TYR A 71 2.61 -4.17 -10.69
CA TYR A 71 3.36 -3.83 -9.48
C TYR A 71 3.15 -4.91 -8.41
N ARG A 72 1.93 -5.42 -8.31
CA ARG A 72 1.59 -6.54 -7.42
C ARG A 72 2.25 -7.83 -7.86
N ASP A 73 2.44 -8.06 -9.17
CA ASP A 73 3.19 -9.21 -9.69
C ASP A 73 4.66 -9.20 -9.23
N VAL A 74 5.32 -8.04 -9.15
CA VAL A 74 6.68 -7.92 -8.58
C VAL A 74 6.70 -8.36 -7.12
N LEU A 75 5.70 -7.95 -6.34
CA LEU A 75 5.58 -8.33 -4.93
C LEU A 75 5.29 -9.83 -4.77
N ARG A 76 4.41 -10.38 -5.60
CA ARG A 76 4.08 -11.83 -5.61
C ARG A 76 5.26 -12.69 -6.04
N ALA A 77 6.08 -12.22 -6.97
CA ALA A 77 7.28 -12.93 -7.39
C ALA A 77 8.31 -13.01 -6.25
N ALA A 78 8.43 -11.95 -5.45
CA ALA A 78 9.34 -11.91 -4.31
C ALA A 78 8.80 -12.65 -3.07
N CYS A 79 7.49 -12.56 -2.80
CA CYS A 79 6.81 -13.18 -1.67
C CYS A 79 5.49 -13.81 -2.15
N PRO A 80 5.48 -15.10 -2.54
CA PRO A 80 4.31 -15.76 -3.13
C PRO A 80 3.07 -15.84 -2.24
N SER A 81 3.24 -15.75 -0.91
CA SER A 81 2.15 -15.75 0.08
C SER A 81 1.58 -14.37 0.38
N VAL A 82 2.05 -13.32 -0.29
CA VAL A 82 1.59 -11.95 -0.05
C VAL A 82 0.07 -11.84 -0.23
N PHE A 83 -0.59 -11.29 0.80
CA PHE A 83 -2.03 -11.02 0.78
C PHE A 83 -2.30 -9.53 0.63
N PHE A 84 -3.04 -9.14 -0.41
CA PHE A 84 -3.36 -7.75 -0.69
C PHE A 84 -4.66 -7.30 -0.03
N LEU A 85 -4.58 -6.28 0.82
CA LEU A 85 -5.76 -5.58 1.33
C LEU A 85 -5.99 -4.31 0.52
N HIS A 86 -6.89 -4.38 -0.46
CA HIS A 86 -7.26 -3.25 -1.28
C HIS A 86 -8.27 -2.38 -0.53
N LEU A 87 -7.80 -1.26 0.02
CA LEU A 87 -8.64 -0.27 0.68
C LEU A 87 -9.40 0.57 -0.34
N THR A 88 -10.73 0.41 -0.38
CA THR A 88 -11.63 1.07 -1.33
C THR A 88 -12.54 2.07 -0.62
N GLY A 89 -13.03 3.08 -1.31
CA GLY A 89 -14.03 4.01 -0.77
C GLY A 89 -14.51 4.99 -1.85
N ASP A 90 -15.63 5.65 -1.59
CA ASP A 90 -16.15 6.69 -2.48
C ASP A 90 -15.10 7.80 -2.71
N PRO A 91 -14.83 8.22 -3.96
CA PRO A 91 -13.83 9.26 -4.25
C PRO A 91 -14.04 10.58 -3.51
N ARG A 92 -15.28 10.98 -3.22
CA ARG A 92 -15.57 12.22 -2.46
C ARG A 92 -15.19 12.04 -1.00
N LEU A 93 -15.54 10.90 -0.40
CA LEU A 93 -15.12 10.56 0.96
C LEU A 93 -13.59 10.52 1.08
N LEU A 94 -12.90 9.90 0.11
CA LEU A 94 -11.44 9.84 0.09
C LEU A 94 -10.83 11.25 -0.01
N ALA A 95 -11.38 12.11 -0.87
CA ALA A 95 -10.93 13.49 -1.03
C ALA A 95 -11.14 14.31 0.25
N GLU A 96 -12.29 14.17 0.91
CA GLU A 96 -12.59 14.83 2.19
C GLU A 96 -11.60 14.40 3.28
N ARG A 97 -11.34 13.10 3.41
CA ARG A 97 -10.39 12.56 4.40
C ARG A 97 -8.97 13.00 4.15
N VAL A 98 -8.52 13.01 2.89
CA VAL A 98 -7.21 13.52 2.50
C VAL A 98 -7.09 15.00 2.82
N GLY A 99 -8.10 15.81 2.47
CA GLY A 99 -8.09 17.26 2.68
C GLY A 99 -8.10 17.67 4.16
N ARG A 100 -8.60 16.82 5.06
CA ARG A 100 -8.59 17.05 6.52
C ARG A 100 -7.26 16.68 7.20
N ARG A 101 -6.37 15.96 6.54
CA ARG A 101 -5.10 15.53 7.17
C ARG A 101 -4.13 16.71 7.24
N SER A 102 -3.73 17.08 8.45
CA SER A 102 -2.60 17.95 8.71
C SER A 102 -1.29 17.12 8.69
N GLY A 103 -0.27 17.60 7.97
CA GLY A 103 1.09 17.03 8.01
C GLY A 103 1.52 16.12 6.85
N HIS A 104 0.60 15.72 5.96
CA HIS A 104 0.95 15.06 4.70
C HIS A 104 0.42 15.89 3.53
N PHE A 105 1.30 16.68 2.91
CA PHE A 105 0.97 17.45 1.72
C PHE A 105 0.64 16.50 0.57
N MET A 106 -0.65 16.35 0.23
CA MET A 106 -1.05 15.74 -1.03
C MET A 106 -1.25 16.85 -2.06
N PRO A 107 -0.44 16.90 -3.14
CA PRO A 107 -0.63 17.85 -4.21
C PRO A 107 -2.05 17.78 -4.77
N PRO A 108 -2.64 18.92 -5.17
CA PRO A 108 -3.92 18.93 -5.88
C PRO A 108 -3.91 17.92 -7.04
N GLY A 109 -4.90 17.05 -7.09
CA GLY A 109 -5.04 16.05 -8.16
C GLY A 109 -4.27 14.73 -7.98
N LEU A 110 -3.40 14.58 -6.96
CA LEU A 110 -2.71 13.31 -6.71
C LEU A 110 -3.68 12.16 -6.41
N LEU A 111 -4.69 12.40 -5.57
CA LEU A 111 -5.72 11.39 -5.30
C LEU A 111 -6.44 10.97 -6.60
N ALA A 112 -6.78 11.95 -7.45
CA ALA A 112 -7.46 11.68 -8.71
C ALA A 112 -6.57 10.87 -9.68
N SER A 113 -5.25 11.14 -9.73
CA SER A 113 -4.33 10.35 -10.56
C SER A 113 -4.14 8.93 -10.01
N GLN A 114 -4.08 8.77 -8.68
CA GLN A 114 -4.01 7.45 -8.06
C GLN A 114 -5.27 6.63 -8.33
N LEU A 115 -6.46 7.21 -8.18
CA LEU A 115 -7.73 6.54 -8.48
C LEU A 115 -7.84 6.13 -9.96
N ARG A 116 -7.30 6.93 -10.90
CA ARG A 116 -7.22 6.55 -12.31
C ARG A 116 -6.20 5.45 -12.60
N THR A 117 -5.15 5.35 -11.79
CA THR A 117 -4.08 4.35 -11.96
C THR A 117 -4.42 3.02 -11.28
N LEU A 118 -5.39 3.03 -10.37
CA LEU A 118 -5.79 1.89 -9.56
C LEU A 118 -6.45 0.81 -10.41
N GLU A 119 -5.75 -0.31 -10.58
CA GLU A 119 -6.25 -1.53 -11.20
C GLU A 119 -6.83 -2.43 -10.11
N PRO A 120 -8.09 -2.90 -10.23
CA PRO A 120 -8.70 -3.83 -9.27
C PRO A 120 -7.87 -5.10 -9.06
N LEU A 121 -8.08 -5.78 -7.93
CA LEU A 121 -7.53 -7.12 -7.73
C LEU A 121 -8.18 -8.10 -8.72
N GLU A 122 -7.36 -8.93 -9.35
CA GLU A 122 -7.75 -9.97 -10.27
C GLU A 122 -7.95 -11.33 -9.56
N PRO A 123 -8.68 -12.29 -10.15
CA PRO A 123 -9.07 -13.53 -9.46
C PRO A 123 -7.91 -14.42 -8.98
N ASP A 124 -6.73 -14.33 -9.60
CA ASP A 124 -5.56 -15.10 -9.22
C ASP A 124 -4.68 -14.39 -8.16
N GLU A 125 -5.05 -13.18 -7.74
CA GLU A 125 -4.37 -12.42 -6.69
C GLU A 125 -4.96 -12.76 -5.31
N GLN A 126 -4.12 -13.19 -4.36
CA GLN A 126 -4.53 -13.37 -2.98
C GLN A 126 -4.83 -12.01 -2.35
N GLY A 127 -6.09 -11.74 -2.06
CA GLY A 127 -6.44 -10.47 -1.44
C GLY A 127 -7.93 -10.25 -1.27
N ALA A 128 -8.26 -9.14 -0.62
CA ALA A 128 -9.62 -8.74 -0.37
C ALA A 128 -9.77 -7.22 -0.51
N ARG A 129 -10.96 -6.81 -0.97
CA ARG A 129 -11.39 -5.42 -0.96
C ARG A 129 -12.00 -5.08 0.38
N LEU A 130 -11.57 -3.97 0.98
CA LEU A 130 -12.12 -3.44 2.21
C LEU A 130 -12.60 -2.02 1.99
N ASP A 131 -13.91 -1.83 2.12
CA ASP A 131 -14.48 -0.49 2.16
C ASP A 131 -14.03 0.25 3.44
N VAL A 132 -13.60 1.50 3.27
CA VAL A 132 -13.07 2.34 4.35
C VAL A 132 -14.07 3.34 4.91
N THR A 133 -15.37 3.23 4.65
CA THR A 133 -16.38 4.15 5.21
C THR A 133 -16.39 4.15 6.74
N SER A 134 -16.20 2.99 7.37
CA SER A 134 -16.04 2.83 8.81
C SER A 134 -14.76 3.48 9.38
N PRO A 135 -14.71 3.71 10.71
CA PRO A 135 -13.48 4.06 11.43
C PRO A 135 -12.33 3.06 11.19
N ALA A 136 -11.09 3.55 11.28
CA ALA A 136 -9.91 2.78 10.93
C ALA A 136 -9.73 1.51 11.79
N GLU A 137 -10.18 1.55 13.05
CA GLU A 137 -10.16 0.45 14.02
C GLU A 137 -11.08 -0.70 13.60
N GLU A 138 -12.28 -0.38 13.09
CA GLU A 138 -13.23 -1.37 12.57
C GLU A 138 -12.72 -2.00 11.29
N VAL A 139 -12.17 -1.18 10.38
CA VAL A 139 -11.57 -1.66 9.14
C VAL A 139 -10.40 -2.59 9.44
N ALA A 140 -9.54 -2.23 10.41
CA ALA A 140 -8.44 -3.09 10.86
C ALA A 140 -8.94 -4.40 11.51
N ALA A 141 -10.02 -4.37 12.29
CA ALA A 141 -10.62 -5.57 12.86
C ALA A 141 -11.22 -6.50 11.78
N ARG A 142 -11.87 -5.94 10.75
CA ARG A 142 -12.35 -6.72 9.60
C ARG A 142 -11.21 -7.32 8.80
N ALA A 143 -10.15 -6.56 8.55
CA ALA A 143 -8.95 -7.03 7.86
C ALA A 143 -8.31 -8.22 8.57
N ALA A 144 -8.18 -8.17 9.89
CA ALA A 144 -7.58 -9.24 10.69
C ALA A 144 -8.36 -10.56 10.66
N ARG A 145 -9.65 -10.57 10.26
CA ARG A 145 -10.44 -11.81 10.10
C ARG A 145 -10.26 -12.48 8.74
N LEU A 146 -9.57 -11.81 7.81
CA LEU A 146 -9.31 -12.30 6.46
C LEU A 146 -7.93 -12.95 6.33
N LEU A 147 -7.10 -12.80 7.37
CA LEU A 147 -5.71 -13.26 7.47
C LEU A 147 -5.63 -14.34 8.55
#